data_AF-A0A948JHB3-F1
#
_entry.id   AF-A0A948JHB3-F1
#
_cell.length_a   1.000
_cell.length_b   1.000
_cell.length_c   1.000
_cell.angle_alpha   90.00
_cell.angle_beta   90.00
_cell.angle_gamma   90.00
#
_symmetry.space_group_name_H-M   'P 1'
#
loop_
_entity.id
_entity.type
_entity.pdbx_description
1 polymer ?
#
loop_
_entity_poly.entity_id
_entity_poly.type
_entity_poly.pdbx_seq_one_letter_code
_entity_poly.pdbx_strand_id
1 'polypeptide(L)' 'MNIFKNHTYSWWQIGIFKLSLLAIGVAIGAYWQGLFLPHLALLVSVGVVFALYIIYISLRQ' A
#
# COMPACT_ATOMS: atom_id res chain seq x y z
N MET A 1 11.11 24.96 -4.41
CA MET A 1 10.76 23.71 -3.70
C MET A 1 10.83 22.58 -4.71
N ASN A 2 11.82 21.70 -4.63
CA ASN A 2 11.99 20.61 -5.59
C ASN A 2 11.43 19.33 -4.96
N ILE A 3 10.24 18.92 -5.41
CA ILE A 3 9.42 17.86 -4.78
C ILE A 3 9.95 16.46 -5.12
N PHE A 4 10.80 16.35 -6.15
CA PHE A 4 11.30 15.08 -6.68
C PHE A 4 12.78 14.84 -6.35
N LYS A 5 13.23 15.23 -5.15
CA LYS A 5 14.61 14.98 -4.72
C LYS A 5 14.68 13.67 -3.95
N ASN A 6 15.69 12.83 -4.25
CA ASN A 6 15.90 11.59 -3.53
C ASN A 6 16.31 11.89 -2.08
N HIS A 7 15.52 11.39 -1.13
CA HIS A 7 15.79 11.51 0.31
C HIS A 7 16.18 10.15 0.87
N THR A 8 17.37 10.06 1.46
CA THR A 8 17.79 8.90 2.23
C THR A 8 17.29 9.05 3.66
N TYR A 9 16.32 8.21 4.05
CA TYR A 9 15.79 8.16 5.41
C TYR A 9 16.72 7.39 6.34
N SER A 10 16.84 7.84 7.60
CA SER A 10 17.48 7.05 8.65
C SER A 10 16.59 5.86 9.04
N TRP A 11 17.17 4.85 9.69
CA TRP A 11 16.45 3.64 10.14
C TRP A 11 15.21 3.96 11.00
N TRP A 12 15.29 4.97 11.86
CA TRP A 12 14.17 5.43 12.68
C TRP A 12 13.08 6.13 11.86
N GLN A 13 13.48 6.94 10.88
CA GLN A 13 12.55 7.66 10.01
C GLN A 13 11.76 6.70 9.11
N ILE A 14 12.41 5.67 8.55
CA ILE A 14 11.70 4.66 7.75
C ILE A 14 10.79 3.79 8.62
N GLY A 15 11.16 3.53 9.88
CA GLY A 15 10.31 2.84 10.85
C GLY A 15 9.02 3.60 11.15
N ILE A 16 9.12 4.89 11.47
CA ILE A 16 7.97 5.78 11.69
C ILE A 16 7.13 5.91 10.43
N PHE A 17 7.77 6.02 9.26
CA PHE A 17 7.07 6.09 7.98
C PHE A 17 6.24 4.83 7.70
N LYS A 18 6.80 3.64 7.94
CA LYS A 18 6.06 2.37 7.80
C LYS A 18 4.89 2.27 8.77
N LEU A 19 5.07 2.66 10.03
CA LEU A 19 4.00 2.66 11.03
C LEU A 19 2.88 3.65 10.66
N SER A 20 3.25 4.84 10.20
CA SER A 20 2.32 5.84 9.66
C SER A 20 1.49 5.28 8.51
N LEU A 21 2.14 4.64 7.54
CA LEU A 21 1.47 4.01 6.39
C LEU A 21 0.48 2.92 6.82
N LEU A 22 0.87 2.10 7.80
CA LEU A 22 0.01 1.07 8.38
C LEU A 22 -1.20 1.66 9.09
N ALA A 23 -0.99 2.67 9.94
CA ALA A 23 -2.06 3.36 10.67
C ALA A 23 -3.05 4.05 9.73
N ILE A 24 -2.55 4.70 8.67
CA ILE A 24 -3.38 5.33 7.64
C ILE A 24 -4.19 4.26 6.88
N GLY A 25 -3.56 3.14 6.49
CA GLY A 25 -4.26 2.04 5.83
C GLY A 25 -5.40 1.46 6.69
N VAL A 26 -5.17 1.27 7.98
CA VAL A 26 -6.20 0.80 8.93
C VAL A 26 -7.31 1.84 9.11
N ALA A 27 -6.98 3.12 9.25
CA ALA A 27 -7.98 4.19 9.36
C ALA A 27 -8.87 4.28 8.11
N ILE A 28 -8.27 4.23 6.92
CA ILE A 28 -8.99 4.20 5.65
C ILE A 28 -9.91 2.97 5.59
N GLY A 29 -9.40 1.78 5.94
CA GLY A 29 -10.19 0.55 5.96
C GLY A 29 -11.34 0.57 6.98
N ALA A 30 -11.15 1.21 8.13
CA ALA A 30 -12.15 1.29 9.20
C ALA A 30 -13.28 2.27 8.90
N TYR A 31 -12.98 3.43 8.28
CA TYR A 31 -13.97 4.48 8.07
C TYR A 31 -14.65 4.44 6.68
N TRP A 32 -14.02 3.88 5.64
CA TRP A 32 -14.58 3.85 4.28
C TRP A 32 -15.34 2.56 3.93
N GLN A 33 -15.83 1.83 4.94
CA GLN A 33 -16.60 0.60 4.74
C GLN A 33 -17.78 0.78 3.77
N GLY A 34 -18.49 1.92 3.84
CA GLY A 34 -19.63 2.21 2.97
C GLY A 34 -19.30 2.37 1.48
N LEU A 35 -18.08 2.80 1.13
CA LEU A 35 -17.65 2.91 -0.27
C LEU A 35 -17.04 1.61 -0.79
N PHE A 36 -16.32 0.89 0.08
CA PHE A 36 -15.61 -0.33 -0.28
C PHE A 36 -16.51 -1.57 -0.31
N LEU A 37 -17.55 -1.67 0.53
CA LEU A 37 -18.46 -2.83 0.54
C LEU A 37 -19.08 -3.17 -0.83
N PRO A 38 -19.63 -2.21 -1.60
CA PRO A 38 -20.18 -2.53 -2.91
C PRO A 38 -19.10 -2.85 -3.97
N HIS A 39 -17.85 -2.38 -3.79
CA HIS A 39 -16.75 -2.57 -4.75
C HIS A 39 -15.71 -3.58 -4.26
N LEU A 40 -15.99 -4.31 -3.18
CA LEU A 40 -15.04 -5.15 -2.47
C LEU A 40 -14.51 -6.27 -3.39
N ALA A 41 -15.40 -6.87 -4.18
CA ALA A 41 -15.05 -7.88 -5.17
C ALA A 41 -14.09 -7.34 -6.25
N LEU A 42 -14.32 -6.13 -6.74
CA LEU A 42 -13.43 -5.46 -7.70
C LEU A 42 -12.06 -5.17 -7.07
N LEU A 43 -12.02 -4.57 -5.88
CA LEU A 43 -10.77 -4.28 -5.18
C LEU A 43 -9.94 -5.53 -4.90
N VAL A 44 -10.59 -6.61 -4.43
CA VAL A 44 -9.93 -7.89 -4.18
C VAL A 44 -9.41 -8.49 -5.48
N SER A 45 -10.18 -8.46 -6.56
CA SER A 45 -9.74 -8.99 -7.86
C SER A 45 -8.49 -8.27 -8.37
N VAL A 46 -8.46 -6.93 -8.26
CA VAL A 46 -7.31 -6.12 -8.63
C VAL A 46 -6.10 -6.46 -7.75
N GLY A 47 -6.30 -6.56 -6.43
CA GLY A 47 -5.26 -6.96 -5.49
C GLY A 47 -4.67 -8.34 -5.80
N VAL A 48 -5.52 -9.31 -6.13
CA VAL A 48 -5.10 -10.67 -6.52
C VAL A 48 -4.29 -10.64 -7.82
N VAL A 49 -4.72 -9.90 -8.83
CA VAL A 49 -3.99 -9.78 -10.11
C VAL A 49 -2.61 -9.16 -9.89
N PHE A 50 -2.51 -8.08 -9.11
CA PHE A 50 -1.23 -7.47 -8.79
C PHE A 50 -0.33 -8.39 -7.95
N ALA A 51 -0.89 -9.11 -6.97
CA ALA A 51 -0.14 -10.07 -6.18
C ALA A 51 0.42 -11.21 -7.04
N LEU A 52 -0.38 -11.76 -7.96
CA LEU A 52 0.06 -12.77 -8.91
C LEU A 52 1.16 -12.25 -9.83
N TYR A 53 1.05 -11.00 -10.31
CA TYR A 53 2.08 -10.38 -11.12
C TYR A 53 3.40 -10.21 -10.36
N ILE A 54 3.34 -9.77 -9.09
CA ILE A 54 4.53 -9.62 -8.23
C ILE A 54 5.16 -10.99 -7.91
N ILE A 55 4.35 -12.00 -7.62
CA ILE A 55 4.85 -13.37 -7.41
C ILE A 55 5.53 -13.90 -8.67
N TYR A 56 4.91 -13.69 -9.84
CA TYR A 56 5.46 -14.10 -11.12
C TYR A 56 6.80 -13.41 -11.41
N ILE A 57 6.91 -12.10 -11.24
CA ILE A 57 8.18 -11.38 -11.48
C ILE A 57 9.25 -11.82 -10.47
N SER A 58 8.88 -12.03 -9.20
CA SER A 58 9.81 -12.44 -8.15
C SER A 58 10.33 -13.86 -8.31
N LEU A 59 9.55 -14.77 -8.93
CA LEU A 59 9.98 -16.14 -9.24
C LEU A 59 10.83 -16.21 -10.51
N ARG A 60 10.72 -15.20 -11.38
CA ARG A 60 11.47 -15.12 -12.64
C ARG A 60 12.81 -14.38 -12.51
N GLN A 61 13.03 -13.70 -11.39
CA GLN A 61 14.25 -12.99 -11.03
C GLN A 61 15.22 -13.93 -10.32
#